data_AF-A0A8T7J441-F1
#
_entry.id   AF-A0A8T7J441-F1
#
_cell.length_a   1.000
_cell.length_b   1.000
_cell.length_c   1.000
_cell.angle_alpha   90.00
_cell.angle_beta   90.00
_cell.angle_gamma   90.00
#
_symmetry.space_group_name_H-M   'P 1'
#
loop_
_entity.id
_entity.type
_entity.pdbx_description
1 polymer ?
#
loop_
_entity_poly.entity_id
_entity_poly.type
_entity_poly.pdbx_seq_one_letter_code
_entity_poly.pdbx_strand_id
1 'polypeptide(L)'
;MMPIRHVLPGTVVLMSIFLCCLLLSSGFLQIDVVWRWSGVATDYADSRFLLSIDADSFKTSPILNAYTSIQFWLTQFALFSLTLITPLFRPRYALSIFCGYALVVGLAAVWVLPSIVYQAYVCLTLVAAGYGLFFLVSEAREKHLLTLLFSRFVPPALIQRFNLDQRAFYLDTEPKQLTILFCDIHSFTTISERMSPALLAQWLGEYFEVVTQVIELNHGTIDKYMGDSVMAIWGAPESQPNHANHALSAAHQIMSELAFLNRKLEAIGLPPVKVGVGVASGVCNVGIMGSHERRSYTVVGDVVNTAQRLEKLTRRYSTPILFNETTAVLATEWPSQELGSEYVRGRKRFVSIYKPKS
;
A
#
# COMPACT_ATOMS: atom_id res chain seq x y z
N MET A 1 -32.59 -13.84 3.87
CA MET A 1 -32.46 -12.36 3.75
C MET A 1 -31.74 -11.85 4.99
N MET A 2 -30.47 -11.47 4.87
CA MET A 2 -29.70 -10.87 5.97
C MET A 2 -30.14 -9.42 6.21
N PRO A 3 -30.19 -8.94 7.46
CA PRO A 3 -30.45 -7.54 7.74
C PRO A 3 -29.23 -6.70 7.36
N ILE A 4 -29.44 -5.74 6.47
CA ILE A 4 -28.44 -4.73 6.09
C ILE A 4 -28.20 -3.84 7.31
N ARG A 5 -27.04 -4.00 7.97
CA ARG A 5 -26.57 -3.04 8.97
C ARG A 5 -26.00 -1.83 8.22
N HIS A 6 -26.78 -0.76 8.12
CA HIS A 6 -26.25 0.54 7.73
C HIS A 6 -25.38 1.08 8.87
N VAL A 7 -24.06 0.91 8.73
CA VAL A 7 -23.10 1.65 9.55
C VAL A 7 -23.08 3.08 9.01
N LEU A 8 -23.76 3.98 9.71
CA LEU A 8 -23.69 5.42 9.40
C LEU A 8 -22.22 5.86 9.49
N PRO A 9 -21.71 6.61 8.51
CA PRO A 9 -20.36 7.16 8.58
C PRO A 9 -20.20 7.95 9.89
N GLY A 10 -19.07 7.81 10.58
CA GLY A 10 -18.83 8.49 11.87
C GLY A 10 -19.04 10.01 11.82
N THR A 11 -18.90 10.60 10.63
CA THR A 11 -19.20 12.00 10.33
C THR A 11 -20.68 12.35 10.50
N VAL A 12 -21.62 11.46 10.16
CA VAL A 12 -23.07 11.69 10.31
C VAL A 12 -23.47 11.62 11.78
N VAL A 13 -22.88 10.71 12.54
CA VAL A 13 -23.10 10.60 14.00
C VAL A 13 -22.57 11.84 14.70
N LEU A 14 -21.37 12.30 14.34
CA LEU A 14 -20.79 13.52 14.88
C LEU A 14 -21.58 14.78 14.49
N MET A 15 -22.06 14.89 13.25
CA MET A 15 -22.93 16.01 12.84
C MET A 15 -24.28 16.00 13.55
N SER A 16 -24.82 14.83 13.84
CA SER A 16 -26.09 14.69 14.58
C SER A 16 -25.94 15.07 16.05
N ILE A 17 -24.84 14.64 16.69
CA ILE A 17 -24.49 15.05 18.06
C ILE A 17 -24.22 16.56 18.11
N PHE A 18 -23.51 17.08 17.12
CA PHE A 18 -23.24 18.50 16.99
C PHE A 18 -24.53 19.33 16.83
N LEU A 19 -25.44 18.92 15.95
CA LEU A 19 -26.75 19.56 15.79
C LEU A 19 -27.55 19.52 17.10
N CYS A 20 -27.50 18.40 17.82
CA CYS A 20 -28.19 18.25 19.11
C CYS A 20 -27.59 19.17 20.19
N CYS A 21 -26.26 19.25 20.30
CA CYS A 21 -25.57 20.18 21.21
C CYS A 21 -25.81 21.65 20.82
N LEU A 22 -25.94 21.95 19.52
CA LEU A 22 -26.21 23.29 19.01
C LEU A 22 -27.67 23.70 19.31
N LEU A 23 -28.62 22.78 19.23
CA LEU A 23 -30.02 22.99 19.62
C LEU A 23 -30.19 23.14 21.15
N LEU A 24 -29.42 22.39 21.94
CA LEU A 24 -29.39 22.51 23.40
C LEU A 24 -28.72 23.82 23.86
N SER A 25 -27.61 24.21 23.24
CA SER A 25 -26.87 25.44 23.60
C SER A 25 -27.50 26.73 23.07
N SER A 26 -28.29 26.66 22.00
CA SER A 26 -29.11 27.78 21.52
C SER A 26 -30.40 27.98 22.32
N GLY A 27 -30.69 27.10 23.28
CA GLY A 27 -31.92 27.15 24.08
C GLY A 27 -33.19 26.77 23.31
N PHE A 28 -33.05 26.24 22.09
CA PHE A 28 -34.18 25.79 21.27
C PHE A 28 -34.81 24.50 21.82
N LEU A 29 -33.99 23.67 22.47
CA LEU A 29 -34.42 22.60 23.35
C LEU A 29 -33.95 22.89 24.79
N GLN A 30 -34.87 23.27 25.67
CA GLN A 30 -34.67 23.15 27.11
C GLN A 30 -35.52 21.97 27.58
N ILE A 31 -34.88 20.90 28.06
CA ILE A 31 -35.57 19.76 28.64
C ILE A 31 -35.48 19.90 30.16
N ASP A 32 -36.49 20.54 30.76
CA ASP A 32 -36.63 20.53 32.22
C ASP A 32 -37.29 19.21 32.63
N VAL A 33 -36.49 18.31 33.21
CA VAL A 33 -36.98 17.04 33.76
C VAL A 33 -37.51 17.31 35.17
N VAL A 34 -38.82 17.47 35.29
CA VAL A 34 -39.47 17.71 36.59
C VAL A 34 -39.93 16.37 37.18
N TRP A 35 -39.45 16.08 38.39
CA TRP A 35 -39.86 14.90 39.15
C TRP A 35 -40.99 15.28 40.09
N ARG A 36 -42.21 14.77 39.86
CA ARG A 36 -43.34 14.94 40.79
C ARG A 36 -43.70 13.62 41.46
N TRP A 37 -43.71 13.64 42.79
CA TRP A 37 -44.21 12.54 43.60
C TRP A 37 -45.68 12.82 43.94
N SER A 38 -46.61 11.97 43.49
CA SER A 38 -47.98 12.00 44.01
C SER A 38 -48.12 10.95 45.11
N GLY A 39 -47.98 11.33 46.38
CA GLY A 39 -48.47 10.52 47.50
C GLY A 39 -50.01 10.61 47.58
N VAL A 40 -50.74 9.75 48.28
CA VAL A 40 -50.46 8.52 49.04
C VAL A 40 -51.60 7.59 48.60
N ALA A 41 -51.27 6.47 47.94
CA ALA A 41 -52.28 5.47 47.62
C ALA A 41 -52.54 4.64 48.88
N THR A 42 -53.81 4.49 49.27
CA THR A 42 -54.22 3.53 50.32
C THR A 42 -54.10 2.07 49.86
N ASP A 43 -53.69 1.82 48.61
CA ASP A 43 -53.33 0.51 48.08
C ASP A 43 -51.96 0.56 47.39
N TYR A 44 -51.10 -0.40 47.71
CA TYR A 44 -49.70 -0.52 47.24
C TYR A 44 -49.55 -0.73 45.71
N ALA A 45 -50.64 -0.83 44.95
CA ALA A 45 -50.62 -1.15 43.53
C ALA A 45 -50.59 0.06 42.57
N ASP A 46 -50.71 1.31 43.07
CA ASP A 46 -50.90 2.48 42.19
C ASP A 46 -49.94 3.66 42.40
N SER A 47 -48.82 3.45 43.10
CA SER A 47 -47.74 4.44 43.18
C SER A 47 -46.94 4.52 41.87
N ARG A 48 -47.38 5.40 40.96
CA ARG A 48 -46.70 5.62 39.67
C ARG A 48 -45.72 6.79 39.73
N PHE A 49 -44.50 6.55 39.26
CA PHE A 49 -43.57 7.61 38.92
C PHE A 49 -43.97 8.20 37.56
N LEU A 50 -44.45 9.45 37.55
CA LEU A 50 -44.75 10.18 36.32
C LEU A 50 -43.56 11.09 35.97
N LEU A 51 -42.86 10.71 34.89
CA LEU A 51 -41.93 11.59 34.21
C LEU A 51 -42.74 12.49 33.28
N SER A 52 -42.98 13.74 33.66
CA SER A 52 -43.65 14.72 32.80
C SER A 52 -42.62 15.68 32.21
N ILE A 53 -42.62 15.83 30.88
CA ILE A 53 -41.90 16.90 30.19
C ILE A 53 -42.83 18.11 30.18
N ASP A 54 -42.54 19.13 30.99
CA ASP A 54 -43.40 20.30 31.16
C ASP A 54 -43.22 21.25 29.96
N ALA A 55 -44.23 21.38 29.10
CA ALA A 55 -44.16 22.16 27.86
C ALA A 55 -44.14 23.69 28.10
N ASP A 56 -44.50 24.15 29.30
CA ASP A 56 -44.51 25.57 29.69
C ASP A 56 -43.14 26.09 30.18
N SER A 57 -42.08 25.29 30.06
CA SER A 57 -40.71 25.67 30.42
C SER A 57 -40.00 26.55 29.38
N PHE A 58 -40.69 27.00 28.33
CA PHE A 58 -40.23 28.09 27.45
C PHE A 58 -40.29 29.45 28.17
N LYS A 59 -39.56 29.60 29.28
CA LYS A 59 -39.43 30.90 29.95
C LYS A 59 -38.54 31.82 29.11
N THR A 60 -39.12 32.90 28.61
CA THR A 60 -38.42 34.01 27.95
C THR A 60 -37.52 34.74 28.95
N SER A 61 -36.31 34.24 29.15
CA SER A 61 -35.24 35.01 29.82
C SER A 61 -34.75 36.13 28.89
N PRO A 62 -34.21 37.26 29.41
CA PRO A 62 -33.63 38.33 28.57
C PRO A 62 -32.48 37.85 27.68
N ILE A 63 -31.89 36.72 28.05
CA ILE A 63 -30.83 36.01 27.33
C ILE A 63 -31.36 35.39 26.03
N LEU A 64 -32.65 34.99 25.96
CA LEU A 64 -33.28 34.45 24.74
C LEU A 64 -33.32 35.46 23.58
N ASN A 65 -33.48 36.76 23.87
CA ASN A 65 -33.50 37.82 22.85
C ASN A 65 -32.16 37.97 22.11
N ALA A 66 -31.05 37.64 22.76
CA ALA A 66 -29.72 37.64 22.12
C ALA A 66 -29.60 36.48 21.13
N TYR A 67 -30.17 35.30 21.45
CA TYR A 67 -30.19 34.11 20.58
C TYR A 67 -31.13 34.24 19.38
N THR A 68 -32.20 35.04 19.48
CA THR A 68 -33.10 35.36 18.35
C THR A 68 -32.61 36.51 17.48
N SER A 69 -31.49 37.17 17.83
CA SER A 69 -30.98 38.29 17.06
C SER A 69 -30.44 37.83 15.69
N ILE A 70 -30.76 38.56 14.62
CA ILE A 70 -30.25 38.25 13.27
C ILE A 70 -28.72 38.26 13.22
N GLN A 71 -28.09 39.05 14.09
CA GLN A 71 -26.64 39.11 14.28
C GLN A 71 -26.06 37.78 14.76
N PHE A 72 -26.76 37.06 15.65
CA PHE A 72 -26.36 35.72 16.07
C PHE A 72 -26.32 34.74 14.88
N TRP A 73 -27.39 34.66 14.09
CA TRP A 73 -27.41 33.73 12.95
C TRP A 73 -26.41 34.09 11.84
N LEU A 74 -26.20 35.38 11.58
CA LEU A 74 -25.19 35.84 10.63
C LEU A 74 -23.77 35.48 11.07
N THR A 75 -23.47 35.60 12.36
CA THR A 75 -22.16 35.18 12.89
C THR A 75 -21.99 33.66 12.80
N GLN A 76 -23.01 32.86 13.14
CA GLN A 76 -22.94 31.39 12.99
C GLN A 76 -22.70 30.97 11.54
N PHE A 77 -23.41 31.60 10.59
CA PHE A 77 -23.26 31.29 9.17
C PHE A 77 -21.86 31.65 8.63
N ALA A 78 -21.33 32.82 9.00
CA ALA A 78 -19.99 33.25 8.61
C ALA A 78 -18.91 32.30 9.17
N LEU A 79 -19.06 31.86 10.42
CA LEU A 79 -18.12 30.97 11.11
C LEU A 79 -18.14 29.54 10.54
N PHE A 80 -19.34 29.02 10.25
CA PHE A 80 -19.48 27.73 9.57
C PHE A 80 -18.89 27.76 8.16
N SER A 81 -19.14 28.84 7.42
CA SER A 81 -18.56 29.04 6.08
C SER A 81 -17.04 29.09 6.14
N LEU A 82 -16.45 29.78 7.12
CA LEU A 82 -15.00 29.84 7.30
C LEU A 82 -14.41 28.44 7.57
N THR A 83 -15.08 27.63 8.38
CA THR A 83 -14.66 26.24 8.68
C THR A 83 -14.71 25.34 7.45
N LEU A 84 -15.67 25.55 6.55
CA LEU A 84 -15.76 24.82 5.30
C LEU A 84 -14.71 25.26 4.27
N ILE A 85 -14.26 26.51 4.33
CA ILE A 85 -13.31 27.09 3.38
C ILE A 85 -11.85 26.85 3.81
N THR A 86 -11.54 26.78 5.11
CA THR A 86 -10.16 26.56 5.60
C THR A 86 -9.43 25.34 5.04
N PRO A 87 -10.06 24.19 4.72
CA PRO A 87 -9.40 23.05 4.09
C PRO A 87 -8.92 23.30 2.65
N LEU A 88 -9.39 24.38 2.00
CA LEU A 88 -8.97 24.76 0.64
C LEU A 88 -7.63 25.52 0.64
N PHE A 89 -7.17 26.00 1.79
CA PHE A 89 -5.95 26.81 1.90
C PHE A 89 -4.74 25.99 2.37
N ARG A 90 -3.54 26.37 1.89
CA ARG A 90 -2.28 25.72 2.31
C ARG A 90 -2.04 25.87 3.82
N PRO A 91 -1.43 24.87 4.48
CA PRO A 91 -1.29 24.80 5.94
C PRO A 91 -0.57 26.01 6.57
N ARG A 92 0.39 26.61 5.86
CA ARG A 92 1.11 27.82 6.31
C ARG A 92 0.23 29.06 6.53
N TYR A 93 -0.92 29.16 5.85
CA TYR A 93 -1.83 30.30 6.00
C TYR A 93 -2.89 30.07 7.09
N ALA A 94 -3.11 28.82 7.49
CA ALA A 94 -4.09 28.47 8.52
C ALA A 94 -3.71 29.04 9.88
N LEU A 95 -2.41 29.03 10.23
CA LEU A 95 -1.92 29.62 11.49
C LEU A 95 -2.18 31.14 11.54
N SER A 96 -1.92 31.85 10.44
CA SER A 96 -2.17 33.30 10.36
C SER A 96 -3.66 33.63 10.44
N ILE A 97 -4.51 32.82 9.79
CA ILE A 97 -5.97 32.96 9.86
C ILE A 97 -6.47 32.69 11.29
N PHE A 98 -5.93 31.65 11.96
CA PHE A 98 -6.26 31.30 13.33
C PHE A 98 -5.84 32.37 14.34
N CYS A 99 -4.61 32.89 14.22
CA CYS A 99 -4.12 33.98 15.07
C CYS A 99 -4.90 35.28 14.85
N GLY A 100 -5.21 35.63 13.59
CA GLY A 100 -6.03 36.79 13.27
C GLY A 100 -7.45 36.66 13.85
N TYR A 101 -8.04 35.47 13.76
CA TYR A 101 -9.36 35.19 14.32
C TYR A 101 -9.36 35.25 15.86
N ALA A 102 -8.40 34.61 16.53
CA ALA A 102 -8.26 34.65 17.99
C ALA A 102 -8.05 36.09 18.50
N LEU A 103 -7.32 36.93 17.76
CA LEU A 103 -7.12 38.34 18.07
C LEU A 103 -8.42 39.13 17.96
N VAL A 104 -9.18 38.98 16.86
CA VAL A 104 -10.45 39.68 16.65
C VAL A 104 -11.47 39.29 17.74
N VAL A 105 -11.54 38.01 18.09
CA VAL A 105 -12.40 37.51 19.18
C VAL A 105 -11.96 38.04 20.54
N GLY A 106 -10.65 38.03 20.84
CA GLY A 106 -10.12 38.56 22.09
C GLY A 106 -10.38 40.05 22.27
N LEU A 107 -10.29 40.84 21.18
CA LEU A 107 -10.63 42.26 21.19
C LEU A 107 -12.14 42.51 21.34
N ALA A 108 -12.99 41.66 20.73
CA ALA A 108 -14.44 41.76 20.85
C ALA A 108 -14.97 41.32 22.24
N ALA A 109 -14.26 40.43 22.93
CA ALA A 109 -14.61 39.97 24.29
C ALA A 109 -14.60 41.08 25.34
N VAL A 110 -13.92 42.20 25.07
CA VAL A 110 -13.86 43.38 25.96
C VAL A 110 -15.18 44.17 25.94
N TRP A 111 -15.99 44.06 24.86
CA TRP A 111 -17.16 44.92 24.62
C TRP A 111 -18.51 44.18 24.55
N VAL A 112 -18.51 42.84 24.60
CA VAL A 112 -19.69 42.02 24.26
C VAL A 112 -19.98 40.98 25.36
N LEU A 113 -21.28 40.70 25.60
CA LEU A 113 -21.80 39.78 26.64
C LEU A 113 -21.08 38.41 26.68
N PRO A 114 -20.99 37.76 27.87
CA PRO A 114 -20.28 36.49 28.08
C PRO A 114 -20.66 35.33 27.13
N SER A 115 -21.87 35.36 26.56
CA SER A 115 -22.40 34.32 25.68
C SER A 115 -21.72 34.28 24.30
N ILE A 116 -21.34 35.43 23.75
CA ILE A 116 -20.68 35.52 22.43
C ILE A 116 -19.22 35.05 22.50
N VAL A 117 -18.57 35.30 23.64
CA VAL A 117 -17.21 34.82 23.91
C VAL A 117 -17.15 33.29 23.95
N TYR A 118 -18.09 32.63 24.67
CA TYR A 118 -18.16 31.17 24.72
C TYR A 118 -18.37 30.55 23.33
N GLN A 119 -19.24 31.13 22.52
CA GLN A 119 -19.52 30.67 21.15
C GLN A 119 -18.30 30.82 20.23
N ALA A 120 -17.53 31.89 20.39
CA ALA A 120 -16.31 32.11 19.63
C ALA A 120 -15.22 31.07 19.97
N TYR A 121 -15.10 30.67 21.25
CA TYR A 121 -14.22 29.58 21.68
C TYR A 121 -14.63 28.21 21.13
N VAL A 122 -15.93 27.92 21.08
CA VAL A 122 -16.45 26.68 20.45
C VAL A 122 -16.15 26.65 18.95
N CYS A 123 -16.31 27.78 18.25
CA CYS A 123 -15.92 27.85 16.83
C CYS A 123 -14.41 27.72 16.62
N LEU A 124 -13.59 28.33 17.49
CA LEU A 124 -12.13 28.21 17.43
C LEU A 124 -11.68 26.74 17.55
N THR A 125 -12.29 26.00 18.47
CA THR A 125 -12.01 24.57 18.68
C THR A 125 -12.48 23.71 17.51
N LEU A 126 -13.62 24.02 16.89
CA LEU A 126 -14.10 23.31 15.69
C LEU A 126 -13.23 23.57 14.46
N VAL A 127 -12.79 24.81 14.25
CA VAL A 127 -11.85 25.16 13.16
C VAL A 127 -10.52 24.44 13.38
N ALA A 128 -10.01 24.43 14.61
CA ALA A 128 -8.79 23.70 14.95
C ALA A 128 -8.95 22.19 14.75
N ALA A 129 -10.08 21.61 15.15
CA ALA A 129 -10.39 20.18 14.97
C ALA A 129 -10.54 19.81 13.49
N GLY A 130 -11.24 20.62 12.69
CA GLY A 130 -11.41 20.41 11.25
C GLY A 130 -10.09 20.49 10.50
N TYR A 131 -9.23 21.45 10.87
CA TYR A 131 -7.88 21.55 10.32
C TYR A 131 -6.99 20.38 10.72
N GLY A 132 -7.04 19.95 12.00
CA GLY A 132 -6.32 18.76 12.48
C GLY A 132 -6.72 17.50 11.71
N LEU A 133 -8.03 17.32 11.46
CA LEU A 133 -8.54 16.21 10.68
C LEU A 133 -8.09 16.28 9.21
N PHE A 134 -8.17 17.46 8.58
CA PHE A 134 -7.70 17.65 7.21
C PHE A 134 -6.21 17.34 7.07
N PHE A 135 -5.38 17.82 8.01
CA PHE A 135 -3.95 17.54 8.04
C PHE A 135 -3.67 16.04 8.13
N LEU A 136 -4.29 15.34 9.09
CA LEU A 136 -4.15 13.89 9.25
C LEU A 136 -4.55 13.12 7.99
N VAL A 137 -5.66 13.50 7.33
CA VAL A 137 -6.10 12.87 6.08
C VAL A 137 -5.14 13.17 4.93
N SER A 138 -4.66 14.40 4.81
CA SER A 138 -3.71 14.79 3.77
C SER A 138 -2.38 14.05 3.90
N GLU A 139 -1.86 13.95 5.12
CA GLU A 139 -0.62 13.24 5.44
C GLU A 139 -0.79 11.73 5.21
N ALA A 140 -1.94 11.16 5.56
CA ALA A 140 -2.25 9.76 5.28
C ALA A 140 -2.31 9.48 3.77
N ARG A 141 -2.90 10.37 2.97
CA ARG A 141 -2.96 10.24 1.50
C ARG A 141 -1.57 10.33 0.87
N GLU A 142 -0.75 11.28 1.29
CA GLU A 142 0.61 11.46 0.78
C GLU A 142 1.48 10.24 1.10
N LYS A 143 1.43 9.76 2.36
CA LYS A 143 2.11 8.52 2.76
C LYS A 143 1.64 7.32 1.94
N HIS A 144 0.33 7.17 1.72
CA HIS A 144 -0.20 6.07 0.93
C HIS A 144 0.25 6.12 -0.53
N LEU A 145 0.25 7.30 -1.17
CA LEU A 145 0.73 7.47 -2.54
C LEU A 145 2.22 7.14 -2.65
N LEU A 146 3.04 7.62 -1.72
CA LEU A 146 4.46 7.27 -1.68
C LEU A 146 4.65 5.75 -1.53
N THR A 147 3.93 5.10 -0.62
CA THR A 147 3.97 3.64 -0.46
C THR A 147 3.59 2.90 -1.75
N LEU A 148 2.56 3.35 -2.46
CA LEU A 148 2.14 2.76 -3.75
C LEU A 148 3.18 2.95 -4.86
N LEU A 149 3.88 4.08 -4.88
CA LEU A 149 4.96 4.32 -5.82
C LEU A 149 6.17 3.44 -5.47
N PHE A 150 6.54 3.36 -4.19
CA PHE A 150 7.65 2.53 -3.72
C PHE A 150 7.39 1.02 -3.86
N SER A 151 6.15 0.56 -3.76
CA SER A 151 5.81 -0.87 -3.88
C SER A 151 6.08 -1.45 -5.27
N ARG A 152 6.24 -0.60 -6.30
CA ARG A 152 6.65 -1.04 -7.65
C ARG A 152 8.16 -1.28 -7.76
N PHE A 153 8.94 -0.76 -6.81
CA PHE A 153 10.41 -0.83 -6.82
C PHE A 153 10.96 -1.71 -5.70
N VAL A 154 10.16 -1.98 -4.68
CA VAL A 154 10.56 -2.74 -3.49
C VAL A 154 9.49 -3.80 -3.18
N PRO A 155 9.85 -5.09 -3.10
CA PRO A 155 8.93 -6.15 -2.71
C PRO A 155 8.17 -5.82 -1.42
N PRO A 156 6.84 -6.07 -1.33
CA PRO A 156 6.03 -5.72 -0.17
C PRO A 156 6.56 -6.29 1.16
N ALA A 157 7.12 -7.51 1.12
CA ALA A 157 7.72 -8.16 2.27
C ALA A 157 8.90 -7.37 2.87
N LEU A 158 9.66 -6.64 2.05
CA LEU A 158 10.75 -5.78 2.53
C LEU A 158 10.22 -4.51 3.19
N ILE A 159 9.14 -3.93 2.66
CA ILE A 159 8.47 -2.77 3.27
C ILE A 159 7.95 -3.14 4.66
N GLN A 160 7.34 -4.31 4.81
CA GLN A 160 6.88 -4.81 6.10
C GLN A 160 8.04 -5.02 7.09
N ARG A 161 9.14 -5.63 6.65
CA ARG A 161 10.35 -5.79 7.47
C ARG A 161 10.95 -4.45 7.90
N PHE A 162 11.00 -3.47 6.99
CA PHE A 162 11.47 -2.12 7.29
C PHE A 162 10.61 -1.42 8.36
N ASN A 163 9.29 -1.59 8.30
CA ASN A 163 8.37 -0.99 9.28
C ASN A 163 8.49 -1.62 10.67
N LEU A 164 8.92 -2.88 10.78
CA LEU A 164 9.14 -3.57 12.05
C LEU A 164 10.45 -3.17 12.72
N ASP A 165 11.55 -3.13 11.97
CA ASP A 165 12.86 -2.72 12.47
C ASP A 165 13.69 -2.02 11.39
N GLN A 166 13.75 -0.69 11.47
CA GLN A 166 14.47 0.15 10.53
C GLN A 166 16.00 -0.01 10.61
N ARG A 167 16.56 -0.40 11.77
CA ARG A 167 18.02 -0.53 11.94
C ARG A 167 18.51 -1.90 11.47
N ALA A 168 17.77 -2.96 11.78
CA ALA A 168 18.11 -4.30 11.33
C ALA A 168 18.01 -4.43 9.80
N PHE A 169 17.07 -3.72 9.17
CA PHE A 169 16.84 -3.77 7.71
C PHE A 169 18.10 -3.56 6.85
N TYR A 170 19.03 -2.69 7.29
CA TYR A 170 20.22 -2.34 6.50
C TYR A 170 21.47 -3.17 6.82
N LEU A 171 21.45 -3.96 7.89
CA LEU A 171 22.63 -4.69 8.38
C LEU A 171 22.55 -6.20 8.11
N ASP A 172 21.40 -6.68 7.64
CA ASP A 172 21.12 -8.11 7.59
C ASP A 172 21.43 -8.67 6.19
N THR A 173 22.62 -9.26 6.07
CA THR A 173 22.88 -10.26 5.03
C THR A 173 22.94 -11.62 5.68
N GLU A 174 22.11 -12.55 5.21
CA GLU A 174 22.03 -13.90 5.78
C GLU A 174 22.39 -14.96 4.73
N PRO A 175 23.15 -16.00 5.09
CA PRO A 175 23.36 -17.15 4.22
C PRO A 175 22.05 -17.96 4.16
N LYS A 176 21.53 -18.16 2.95
CA LYS A 176 20.32 -18.96 2.70
C LYS A 176 20.50 -19.90 1.52
N GLN A 177 19.85 -21.06 1.62
CA GLN A 177 19.64 -21.95 0.48
C GLN A 177 18.53 -21.37 -0.38
N LEU A 178 18.86 -20.91 -1.58
CA LEU A 178 17.91 -20.26 -2.50
C LEU A 178 17.97 -20.93 -3.88
N THR A 179 16.96 -20.64 -4.70
CA THR A 179 17.02 -20.90 -6.15
C THR A 179 17.03 -19.59 -6.91
N ILE A 180 17.97 -19.47 -7.85
CA ILE A 180 18.11 -18.32 -8.74
C ILE A 180 17.76 -18.74 -10.16
N LEU A 181 16.99 -17.92 -10.85
CA LEU A 181 16.66 -18.04 -12.26
C LEU A 181 17.23 -16.84 -13.02
N PHE A 182 17.91 -17.12 -14.14
CA PHE A 182 18.20 -16.14 -15.18
C PHE A 182 17.40 -16.50 -16.43
N CYS A 183 16.72 -15.51 -17.00
CA CYS A 183 16.03 -15.59 -18.28
C CYS A 183 16.64 -14.53 -19.20
N ASP A 184 17.06 -14.89 -20.41
CA ASP A 184 17.64 -13.95 -21.36
C ASP A 184 17.18 -14.22 -22.79
N ILE A 185 17.06 -13.17 -23.60
CA ILE A 185 16.58 -13.29 -24.98
C ILE A 185 17.72 -13.79 -25.88
N HIS A 186 17.44 -14.82 -26.66
CA HIS A 186 18.37 -15.29 -27.68
C HIS A 186 18.43 -14.30 -28.84
N SER A 187 19.65 -13.90 -29.21
CA SER A 187 19.91 -12.99 -30.34
C SER A 187 19.28 -11.59 -30.20
N PHE A 188 19.09 -11.09 -28.99
CA PHE A 188 18.54 -9.75 -28.74
C PHE A 188 19.27 -8.64 -29.49
N THR A 189 20.61 -8.67 -29.52
CA THR A 189 21.42 -7.67 -30.26
C THR A 189 21.03 -7.59 -31.74
N THR A 190 20.84 -8.75 -32.39
CA THR A 190 20.42 -8.81 -33.80
C THR A 190 19.00 -8.27 -33.99
N ILE A 191 18.12 -8.46 -33.01
CA ILE A 191 16.74 -7.96 -33.03
C ILE A 191 16.74 -6.43 -32.85
N SER A 192 17.48 -5.92 -31.87
CA SER A 192 17.51 -4.50 -31.52
C SER A 192 18.12 -3.63 -32.63
N GLU A 193 19.11 -4.14 -33.37
CA GLU A 193 19.68 -3.46 -34.54
C GLU A 193 18.68 -3.27 -35.70
N ARG A 194 17.62 -4.08 -35.76
CA ARG A 194 16.63 -4.08 -36.85
C ARG A 194 15.32 -3.37 -36.47
N MET A 195 15.21 -2.86 -35.26
CA MET A 195 14.01 -2.20 -34.74
C MET A 195 14.24 -0.73 -34.46
N SER A 196 13.18 0.07 -34.61
CA SER A 196 13.21 1.43 -34.08
C SER A 196 13.24 1.39 -32.53
N PRO A 197 13.86 2.37 -31.85
CA PRO A 197 13.93 2.39 -30.39
C PRO A 197 12.57 2.32 -29.69
N ALA A 198 11.55 3.00 -30.23
CA ALA A 198 10.20 3.00 -29.67
C ALA A 198 9.54 1.61 -29.79
N LEU A 199 9.67 0.97 -30.95
CA LEU A 199 9.11 -0.36 -31.18
C LEU A 199 9.84 -1.43 -30.35
N LEU A 200 11.17 -1.32 -30.22
CA LEU A 200 11.98 -2.19 -29.38
C LEU A 200 11.55 -2.09 -27.91
N ALA A 201 11.31 -0.88 -27.41
CA ALA A 201 10.86 -0.67 -26.04
C ALA A 201 9.48 -1.31 -25.78
N GLN A 202 8.55 -1.17 -26.74
CA GLN A 202 7.23 -1.82 -26.64
C GLN A 202 7.34 -3.34 -26.69
N TRP A 203 8.11 -3.88 -27.65
CA TRP A 203 8.33 -5.33 -27.79
C TRP A 203 8.98 -5.93 -26.54
N LEU A 204 9.98 -5.24 -25.99
CA LEU A 204 10.66 -5.66 -24.76
C LEU A 204 9.74 -5.54 -23.53
N GLY A 205 8.86 -4.53 -23.51
CA GLY A 205 7.86 -4.35 -22.47
C GLY A 205 6.86 -5.51 -22.40
N GLU A 206 6.33 -5.96 -23.54
CA GLU A 206 5.43 -7.12 -23.62
C GLU A 206 6.11 -8.41 -23.12
N TYR A 207 7.40 -8.59 -23.45
CA TYR A 207 8.20 -9.69 -22.94
C TYR A 207 8.35 -9.62 -21.41
N PHE A 208 8.75 -8.46 -20.87
CA PHE A 208 8.94 -8.31 -19.44
C PHE A 208 7.64 -8.49 -18.67
N GLU A 209 6.51 -8.02 -19.18
CA GLU A 209 5.21 -8.20 -18.55
C GLU A 209 4.88 -9.68 -18.39
N VAL A 210 5.03 -10.48 -19.46
CA VAL A 210 4.78 -11.93 -19.43
C VAL A 210 5.71 -12.63 -18.43
N VAL A 211 7.01 -12.39 -18.51
CA VAL A 211 7.98 -13.05 -17.62
C VAL A 211 7.74 -12.66 -16.16
N THR A 212 7.44 -11.39 -15.91
CA THR A 212 7.18 -10.87 -14.56
C THR A 212 5.96 -11.53 -13.94
N GLN A 213 4.85 -11.56 -14.67
CA GLN A 213 3.62 -12.19 -14.21
C GLN A 213 3.85 -13.67 -13.88
N VAL A 214 4.56 -14.41 -14.73
CA VAL A 214 4.84 -15.83 -14.47
C VAL A 214 5.72 -16.02 -13.24
N ILE A 215 6.76 -15.20 -13.05
CA ILE A 215 7.63 -15.27 -11.87
C ILE A 215 6.82 -15.02 -10.59
N GLU A 216 6.00 -13.96 -10.57
CA GLU A 216 5.18 -13.59 -9.42
C GLU A 216 4.10 -14.65 -9.11
N LEU A 217 3.43 -15.18 -10.13
CA LEU A 217 2.44 -16.26 -10.00
C LEU A 217 3.04 -17.53 -9.39
N ASN A 218 4.32 -17.78 -9.64
CA ASN A 218 5.07 -18.89 -9.06
C ASN A 218 5.85 -18.46 -7.81
N HIS A 219 5.43 -17.40 -7.12
CA HIS A 219 5.99 -16.94 -5.84
C HIS A 219 7.48 -16.53 -5.89
N GLY A 220 7.99 -16.22 -7.07
CA GLY A 220 9.35 -15.70 -7.25
C GLY A 220 9.40 -14.21 -6.96
N THR A 221 10.57 -13.74 -6.52
CA THR A 221 10.85 -12.30 -6.39
C THR A 221 11.83 -11.89 -7.48
N ILE A 222 11.47 -10.87 -8.27
CA ILE A 222 12.40 -10.29 -9.24
C ILE A 222 13.45 -9.49 -8.47
N ASP A 223 14.72 -9.84 -8.69
CA ASP A 223 15.85 -9.09 -8.15
C ASP A 223 16.11 -7.87 -9.04
N LYS A 224 16.32 -8.11 -10.34
CA LYS A 224 16.60 -7.03 -11.30
C LYS A 224 16.42 -7.43 -12.75
N TYR A 225 16.24 -6.39 -13.58
CA TYR A 225 16.41 -6.43 -15.03
C TYR A 225 17.82 -5.97 -15.43
N MET A 226 18.44 -6.66 -16.38
CA MET A 226 19.78 -6.35 -16.89
C MET A 226 19.79 -6.42 -18.42
N GLY A 227 19.55 -5.29 -19.07
CA GLY A 227 19.34 -5.29 -20.53
C GLY A 227 18.04 -6.00 -20.87
N ASP A 228 18.12 -7.10 -21.61
CA ASP A 228 17.05 -8.03 -21.95
C ASP A 228 16.90 -9.21 -20.98
N SER A 229 17.80 -9.31 -19.99
CA SER A 229 17.80 -10.39 -19.02
C SER A 229 16.96 -10.07 -17.77
N VAL A 230 16.26 -11.08 -17.26
CA VAL A 230 15.55 -11.07 -15.97
C VAL A 230 16.25 -11.99 -14.99
N MET A 231 16.52 -11.50 -13.78
CA MET A 231 16.98 -12.32 -12.66
C MET A 231 15.94 -12.34 -11.55
N ALA A 232 15.60 -13.55 -11.11
CA ALA A 232 14.65 -13.78 -10.03
C ALA A 232 15.17 -14.80 -9.02
N ILE A 233 14.63 -14.73 -7.81
CA ILE A 233 15.02 -15.54 -6.66
C ILE A 233 13.79 -16.15 -5.99
N TRP A 234 13.95 -17.38 -5.49
CA TRP A 234 12.99 -18.09 -4.66
C TRP A 234 13.63 -18.49 -3.33
N GLY A 235 12.83 -18.48 -2.27
CA GLY A 235 13.28 -18.72 -0.88
C GLY A 235 13.71 -17.44 -0.14
N ALA A 236 13.59 -16.29 -0.78
CA ALA A 236 13.79 -14.97 -0.20
C ALA A 236 12.90 -13.92 -0.91
N PRO A 237 12.42 -12.86 -0.23
CA PRO A 237 12.68 -12.52 1.18
C PRO A 237 11.96 -13.42 2.18
N GLU A 238 10.87 -14.07 1.75
CA GLU A 238 10.14 -15.06 2.52
C GLU A 238 10.76 -16.45 2.33
N SER A 239 10.82 -17.24 3.41
CA SER A 239 11.32 -18.62 3.33
C SER A 239 10.33 -19.50 2.56
N GLN A 240 10.83 -20.27 1.60
CA GLN A 240 10.02 -21.16 0.77
C GLN A 240 10.69 -22.54 0.72
N PRO A 241 10.17 -23.57 1.40
CA PRO A 241 10.77 -24.92 1.36
C PRO A 241 10.82 -25.52 -0.05
N ASN A 242 9.83 -25.21 -0.88
CA ASN A 242 9.69 -25.73 -2.25
C ASN A 242 10.25 -24.76 -3.31
N HIS A 243 11.21 -23.90 -2.94
CA HIS A 243 11.75 -22.84 -3.79
C HIS A 243 12.22 -23.36 -5.17
N ALA A 244 12.80 -24.57 -5.24
CA ALA A 244 13.27 -25.17 -6.49
C ALA A 244 12.13 -25.64 -7.41
N ASN A 245 11.06 -26.24 -6.85
CA ASN A 245 9.87 -26.65 -7.63
C ASN A 245 9.18 -25.44 -8.24
N HIS A 246 9.00 -24.37 -7.45
CA HIS A 246 8.40 -23.12 -7.94
C HIS A 246 9.22 -22.48 -9.05
N ALA A 247 10.55 -22.43 -8.93
CA ALA A 247 11.42 -21.89 -9.97
C ALA A 247 11.35 -22.69 -11.28
N LEU A 248 11.31 -24.02 -11.21
CA LEU A 248 11.15 -24.85 -12.41
C LEU A 248 9.73 -24.75 -12.99
N SER A 249 8.69 -24.62 -12.16
CA SER A 249 7.33 -24.33 -12.63
C SER A 249 7.28 -23.01 -13.41
N ALA A 250 7.88 -21.96 -12.86
CA ALA A 250 8.02 -20.67 -13.53
C ALA A 250 8.77 -20.81 -14.87
N ALA A 251 9.90 -21.53 -14.89
CA ALA A 251 10.68 -21.73 -16.11
C ALA A 251 9.86 -22.40 -17.23
N HIS A 252 9.07 -23.43 -16.92
CA HIS A 252 8.20 -24.09 -17.89
C HIS A 252 7.04 -23.19 -18.32
N GLN A 253 6.42 -22.48 -17.38
CA GLN A 253 5.31 -21.59 -17.67
C GLN A 253 5.74 -20.38 -18.51
N ILE A 254 6.97 -19.87 -18.33
CA ILE A 254 7.55 -18.85 -19.22
C ILE A 254 7.58 -19.38 -20.66
N MET A 255 7.99 -20.63 -20.89
CA MET A 255 8.00 -21.20 -22.24
C MET A 255 6.60 -21.26 -22.86
N SER A 256 5.60 -21.69 -22.10
CA SER A 256 4.22 -21.76 -22.60
C SER A 256 3.65 -20.37 -22.88
N GLU A 257 3.80 -19.42 -21.96
CA GLU A 257 3.26 -18.06 -22.12
C GLU A 257 3.93 -17.30 -23.26
N LEU A 258 5.25 -17.46 -23.44
CA LEU A 258 5.94 -16.90 -24.60
C LEU A 258 5.46 -17.50 -25.93
N ALA A 259 5.00 -18.75 -25.97
CA ALA A 259 4.39 -19.30 -27.17
C ALA A 259 3.04 -18.64 -27.52
N PHE A 260 2.28 -18.16 -26.52
CA PHE A 260 1.09 -17.33 -26.76
C PHE A 260 1.49 -15.91 -27.20
N LEU A 261 2.47 -15.29 -26.55
CA LEU A 261 2.99 -13.98 -26.94
C LEU A 261 3.52 -13.99 -28.38
N ASN A 262 4.31 -15.00 -28.76
CA ASN A 262 4.89 -15.12 -30.09
C ASN A 262 3.83 -15.18 -31.19
N ARG A 263 2.71 -15.87 -30.97
CA ARG A 263 1.59 -15.86 -31.93
C ARG A 263 0.99 -14.46 -32.12
N LYS A 264 0.92 -13.66 -31.05
CA LYS A 264 0.46 -12.27 -31.13
C LYS A 264 1.47 -11.40 -31.87
N LEU A 265 2.76 -11.53 -31.56
CA LEU A 265 3.84 -10.78 -32.20
C LEU A 265 3.92 -11.09 -33.70
N GLU A 266 3.83 -12.36 -34.09
CA GLU A 266 3.82 -12.78 -35.49
C GLU A 266 2.62 -12.20 -36.25
N ALA A 267 1.44 -12.14 -35.63
CA ALA A 267 0.23 -11.55 -36.25
C ALA A 267 0.37 -10.06 -36.59
N ILE A 268 1.25 -9.34 -35.88
CA ILE A 268 1.57 -7.93 -36.13
C ILE A 268 2.93 -7.72 -36.83
N GLY A 269 3.54 -8.80 -37.36
CA GLY A 269 4.78 -8.75 -38.12
C GLY A 269 6.04 -8.50 -37.29
N LEU A 270 5.99 -8.72 -35.97
CA LEU A 270 7.14 -8.61 -35.07
C LEU A 270 7.84 -9.97 -34.88
N PRO A 271 9.16 -9.98 -34.66
CA PRO A 271 9.89 -11.23 -34.46
C PRO A 271 9.47 -11.91 -33.16
N PRO A 272 9.47 -13.27 -33.13
CA PRO A 272 9.19 -14.02 -31.94
C PRO A 272 10.31 -13.86 -30.90
N VAL A 273 9.94 -13.88 -29.63
CA VAL A 273 10.82 -13.95 -28.49
C VAL A 273 11.23 -15.39 -28.26
N LYS A 274 12.54 -15.66 -28.31
CA LYS A 274 13.13 -16.93 -27.87
C LYS A 274 14.03 -16.64 -26.68
N VAL A 275 13.99 -17.47 -25.65
CA VAL A 275 14.76 -17.25 -24.44
C VAL A 275 15.55 -18.49 -24.01
N GLY A 276 16.62 -18.24 -23.27
CA GLY A 276 17.30 -19.22 -22.46
C GLY A 276 16.94 -19.02 -21.00
N VAL A 277 16.72 -20.11 -20.27
CA VAL A 277 16.47 -20.10 -18.83
C VAL A 277 17.49 -20.97 -18.13
N GLY A 278 18.27 -20.36 -17.24
CA GLY A 278 19.24 -21.02 -16.37
C GLY A 278 18.78 -20.98 -14.92
N VAL A 279 18.66 -22.13 -14.27
CA VAL A 279 18.22 -22.24 -12.88
C VAL A 279 19.29 -22.89 -12.03
N ALA A 280 19.67 -22.28 -10.90
CA ALA A 280 20.60 -22.91 -9.97
C ALA A 280 20.15 -22.73 -8.53
N SER A 281 20.27 -23.82 -7.76
CA SER A 281 19.98 -23.85 -6.34
C SER A 281 21.27 -24.04 -5.56
N GLY A 282 21.38 -23.39 -4.40
CA GLY A 282 22.58 -23.44 -3.57
C GLY A 282 22.58 -22.38 -2.47
N VAL A 283 23.58 -22.46 -1.60
CA VAL A 283 23.78 -21.48 -0.52
C VAL A 283 24.38 -20.20 -1.11
N CYS A 284 23.75 -19.06 -0.82
CA CYS A 284 24.24 -17.71 -1.11
C CYS A 284 23.87 -16.74 0.01
N ASN A 285 24.52 -15.57 0.03
CA ASN A 285 24.12 -14.50 0.92
C ASN A 285 23.04 -13.63 0.25
N VAL A 286 21.96 -13.37 0.97
CA VAL A 286 20.88 -12.47 0.54
C VAL A 286 20.74 -11.33 1.52
N GLY A 287 20.47 -10.12 1.04
CA GLY A 287 20.27 -8.95 1.89
C GLY A 287 20.33 -7.64 1.13
N ILE A 288 20.30 -6.53 1.88
CA ILE A 288 20.50 -5.19 1.30
C ILE A 288 21.99 -4.99 1.05
N MET A 289 22.37 -4.79 -0.21
CA MET A 289 23.76 -4.61 -0.63
C MET A 289 23.90 -3.41 -1.58
N GLY A 290 25.12 -2.89 -1.69
CA GLY A 290 25.45 -1.76 -2.55
C GLY A 290 26.17 -0.64 -1.80
N SER A 291 26.27 0.53 -2.42
CA SER A 291 26.88 1.72 -1.79
C SER A 291 25.87 2.42 -0.89
N HIS A 292 26.32 3.45 -0.16
CA HIS A 292 25.41 4.28 0.64
C HIS A 292 24.31 4.93 -0.22
N GLU A 293 24.67 5.38 -1.43
CA GLU A 293 23.78 6.09 -2.35
C GLU A 293 22.92 5.16 -3.22
N ARG A 294 23.32 3.89 -3.38
CA ARG A 294 22.61 2.90 -4.21
C ARG A 294 22.61 1.55 -3.52
N ARG A 295 21.49 1.23 -2.89
CA ARG A 295 21.23 -0.05 -2.24
C ARG A 295 20.16 -0.83 -2.98
N SER A 296 20.31 -2.15 -3.04
CA SER A 296 19.32 -3.07 -3.59
C SER A 296 19.26 -4.33 -2.72
N TYR A 297 18.07 -4.86 -2.53
CA TYR A 297 17.92 -6.20 -1.96
C TYR A 297 18.28 -7.22 -3.04
N THR A 298 19.34 -7.99 -2.84
CA THR A 298 19.90 -8.86 -3.88
C THR A 298 20.63 -10.04 -3.27
N VAL A 299 21.03 -10.99 -4.12
CA VAL A 299 21.79 -12.18 -3.74
C VAL A 299 23.22 -12.11 -4.29
N VAL A 300 24.18 -12.58 -3.50
CA VAL A 300 25.57 -12.74 -3.92
C VAL A 300 26.05 -14.14 -3.53
N GLY A 301 26.65 -14.82 -4.49
CA GLY A 301 27.19 -16.14 -4.29
C GLY A 301 27.52 -16.83 -5.60
N ASP A 302 28.23 -17.94 -5.50
CA ASP A 302 28.63 -18.71 -6.67
C ASP A 302 27.45 -19.32 -7.44
N VAL A 303 26.35 -19.62 -6.74
CA VAL A 303 25.12 -20.12 -7.35
C VAL A 303 24.52 -19.11 -8.35
N VAL A 304 24.68 -17.80 -8.12
CA VAL A 304 24.23 -16.74 -9.05
C VAL A 304 25.00 -16.84 -10.38
N ASN A 305 26.32 -16.98 -10.31
CA ASN A 305 27.16 -17.15 -11.49
C ASN A 305 26.88 -18.48 -12.21
N THR A 306 26.54 -19.53 -11.46
CA THR A 306 26.14 -20.83 -12.01
C THR A 306 24.83 -20.71 -12.80
N ALA A 307 23.80 -20.08 -12.23
CA ALA A 307 22.53 -19.83 -12.92
C ALA A 307 22.72 -19.02 -14.21
N GLN A 308 23.48 -17.92 -14.15
CA GLN A 308 23.78 -17.10 -15.32
C GLN A 308 24.53 -17.89 -16.41
N ARG A 309 25.44 -18.80 -16.03
CA ARG A 309 26.14 -19.64 -17.01
C ARG A 309 25.23 -20.68 -17.64
N LEU A 310 24.39 -21.33 -16.84
CA LEU A 310 23.42 -22.30 -17.34
C LEU A 310 22.48 -21.69 -18.36
N GLU A 311 22.03 -20.44 -18.14
CA GLU A 311 21.26 -19.68 -19.12
C GLU A 311 22.02 -19.61 -20.45
N LYS A 312 23.27 -19.13 -20.43
CA LYS A 312 24.07 -18.98 -21.66
C LYS A 312 24.27 -20.31 -22.40
N LEU A 313 24.36 -21.41 -21.66
CA LEU A 313 24.55 -22.76 -22.22
C LEU A 313 23.31 -23.30 -22.93
N THR A 314 22.13 -22.74 -22.68
CA THR A 314 20.89 -23.12 -23.39
C THR A 314 21.07 -23.04 -24.90
N ARG A 315 21.80 -22.02 -25.38
CA ARG A 315 22.14 -21.80 -26.80
C ARG A 315 23.00 -22.93 -27.37
N ARG A 316 23.91 -23.48 -26.57
CA ARG A 316 24.83 -24.56 -26.98
C ARG A 316 24.14 -25.92 -26.98
N TYR A 317 23.34 -26.20 -25.95
CA TYR A 317 22.64 -27.49 -25.78
C TYR A 317 21.29 -27.55 -26.48
N SER A 318 20.87 -26.48 -27.18
CA SER A 318 19.59 -26.39 -27.89
C SER A 318 18.39 -26.79 -27.03
N THR A 319 18.46 -26.50 -25.73
CA THR A 319 17.41 -26.78 -24.75
C THR A 319 17.12 -25.48 -24.01
N PRO A 320 15.85 -25.05 -23.92
CA PRO A 320 15.52 -23.72 -23.40
C PRO A 320 15.70 -23.59 -21.89
N ILE A 321 15.66 -24.71 -21.15
CA ILE A 321 15.77 -24.73 -19.69
C ILE A 321 16.92 -25.65 -19.29
N LEU A 322 17.89 -25.10 -18.55
CA LEU A 322 19.00 -25.84 -17.95
C LEU A 322 19.10 -25.55 -16.47
N PHE A 323 19.49 -26.56 -15.68
CA PHE A 323 19.66 -26.40 -14.24
C PHE A 323 20.81 -27.23 -13.65
N ASN A 324 21.28 -26.85 -12.46
CA ASN A 324 22.34 -27.58 -11.75
C ASN A 324 21.81 -28.82 -11.00
N GLU A 325 22.73 -29.71 -10.62
CA GLU A 325 22.45 -30.90 -9.81
C GLU A 325 21.63 -30.61 -8.54
N THR A 326 21.98 -29.57 -7.80
CA THR A 326 21.25 -29.21 -6.57
C THR A 326 19.79 -28.85 -6.85
N THR A 327 19.50 -28.19 -7.98
CA THR A 327 18.11 -27.95 -8.40
C THR A 327 17.42 -29.25 -8.76
N ALA A 328 18.10 -30.16 -9.46
CA ALA A 328 17.55 -31.47 -9.81
C ALA A 328 17.15 -32.30 -8.58
N VAL A 329 17.95 -32.24 -7.51
CA VAL A 329 17.69 -32.93 -6.25
C VAL A 329 16.55 -32.29 -5.46
N LEU A 330 16.51 -30.95 -5.40
CA LEU A 330 15.51 -30.22 -4.62
C LEU A 330 14.15 -30.14 -5.32
N ALA A 331 14.14 -30.13 -6.66
CA ALA A 331 12.93 -30.01 -7.45
C ALA A 331 12.32 -31.40 -7.74
N THR A 332 11.85 -32.08 -6.71
CA THR A 332 11.37 -33.47 -6.78
C THR A 332 10.16 -33.68 -7.69
N GLU A 333 9.41 -32.63 -8.01
CA GLU A 333 8.24 -32.68 -8.90
C GLU A 333 8.62 -32.71 -10.39
N TRP A 334 9.87 -32.43 -10.72
CA TRP A 334 10.35 -32.28 -12.10
C TRP A 334 11.39 -33.35 -12.44
N PRO A 335 11.00 -34.43 -13.16
CA PRO A 335 11.94 -35.44 -13.60
C PRO A 335 13.05 -34.81 -14.44
N SER A 336 14.31 -35.11 -14.08
CA SER A 336 15.48 -34.50 -14.70
C SER A 336 16.34 -35.50 -15.47
N GLN A 337 16.99 -35.04 -16.53
CA GLN A 337 18.00 -35.80 -17.27
C GLN A 337 19.34 -35.05 -17.20
N GLU A 338 20.41 -35.75 -16.83
CA GLU A 338 21.78 -35.23 -16.92
C GLU A 338 22.23 -35.13 -18.38
N LEU A 339 22.77 -33.98 -18.78
CA LEU A 339 23.31 -33.72 -20.12
C LEU A 339 24.84 -33.87 -20.18
N GLY A 340 25.50 -33.82 -19.03
CA GLY A 340 26.94 -33.84 -18.88
C GLY A 340 27.41 -32.79 -17.89
N SER A 341 28.71 -32.51 -17.90
CA SER A 341 29.30 -31.52 -17.00
C SER A 341 30.21 -30.56 -17.73
N GLU A 342 30.26 -29.31 -17.28
CA GLU A 342 31.10 -28.27 -17.88
C GLU A 342 32.08 -27.69 -16.85
N TYR A 343 33.24 -27.29 -17.35
CA TYR A 343 34.32 -26.75 -16.55
C TYR A 343 34.01 -25.29 -16.16
N VAL A 344 34.04 -25.01 -14.85
CA VAL A 344 33.90 -23.64 -14.37
C VAL A 344 35.26 -22.95 -14.47
N ARG A 345 35.38 -21.95 -15.36
CA ARG A 345 36.58 -21.12 -15.47
C ARG A 345 36.92 -20.53 -14.09
N GLY A 346 38.11 -20.84 -13.58
CA GLY A 346 38.57 -20.43 -12.25
C GLY A 346 38.33 -21.42 -11.10
N ARG A 347 37.81 -22.64 -11.36
CA ARG A 347 37.65 -23.71 -10.36
C ARG A 347 38.18 -25.07 -10.85
N LYS A 348 38.36 -26.00 -9.91
CA LYS A 348 38.66 -27.44 -10.15
C LYS A 348 37.42 -28.35 -10.16
N ARG A 349 36.22 -27.81 -9.93
CA ARG A 349 34.98 -28.59 -9.83
C ARG A 349 34.13 -28.40 -11.09
N PHE A 350 33.66 -29.50 -11.63
CA PHE A 350 32.66 -29.56 -12.69
C PHE A 350 31.28 -29.20 -12.13
N VAL A 351 30.47 -28.52 -12.92
CA VAL A 351 29.03 -28.38 -12.63
C VAL A 351 28.31 -29.32 -13.58
N SER A 352 27.60 -30.31 -13.02
CA SER A 352 26.70 -31.16 -13.81
C SER A 352 25.48 -30.35 -14.23
N ILE A 353 25.14 -30.50 -15.51
CA ILE A 353 24.08 -29.79 -16.21
C ILE A 353 22.93 -30.77 -16.40
N TYR A 354 21.75 -30.33 -16.00
CA TYR A 354 20.52 -31.08 -16.12
C TYR A 354 19.51 -30.32 -16.98
N LYS A 355 18.59 -31.06 -17.57
CA LYS A 355 17.40 -30.53 -18.24
C LYS A 355 16.14 -31.24 -17.76
N PRO A 356 14.94 -30.66 -17.98
CA PRO A 356 13.69 -31.37 -17.77
C PRO A 356 13.62 -32.60 -18.68
N LYS A 357 13.11 -33.71 -18.16
CA LYS A 357 12.81 -34.90 -18.95
C LYS A 357 11.50 -34.65 -19.71
N SER A 358 11.54 -34.80 -21.02
CA SER A 358 10.39 -34.64 -21.93
C SER A 358 9.30 -35.68 -21.70
#